data_AF-A0A351T1Y4-F1
#
_entry.id   AF-A0A351T1Y4-F1
#
_cell.length_a   1.000
_cell.length_b   1.000
_cell.length_c   1.000
_cell.angle_alpha   90.00
_cell.angle_beta   90.00
_cell.angle_gamma   90.00
#
_symmetry.space_group_name_H-M   'P 1'
#
loop_
_entity.id
_entity.type
_entity.pdbx_description
1 polymer ?
#
loop_
_entity_poly.entity_id
_entity_poly.type
_entity_poly.pdbx_seq_one_letter_code
_entity_poly.pdbx_strand_id
1 'polypeptide(L)' 'PPFGFALFYLKGVAPAHIRIGEIYRGIVPFVILQLVGLGLVIGFPEIALWLPAQMLQ' A
#
# COMPACT_ATOMS: atom_id res chain seq x y z
N PRO A 1 -1.24 -12.16 -5.52
CA PRO A 1 -2.64 -11.68 -5.61
C PRO A 1 -2.70 -10.35 -6.39
N PRO A 2 -3.47 -10.24 -7.48
CA PRO A 2 -3.52 -9.00 -8.26
C PRO A 2 -4.17 -7.90 -7.42
N PHE A 3 -3.35 -6.94 -6.96
CA PHE A 3 -3.79 -5.73 -6.25
C PHE A 3 -4.75 -4.86 -7.09
N GLY A 4 -4.88 -5.13 -8.39
CA GLY A 4 -5.75 -4.41 -9.32
C GLY A 4 -7.25 -4.65 -9.14
N PHE A 5 -7.71 -5.70 -8.44
CA PHE A 5 -9.14 -5.96 -8.28
C PHE A 5 -9.88 -4.79 -7.61
N ALA A 6 -9.28 -4.16 -6.59
CA ALA A 6 -9.87 -2.99 -5.94
C ALA A 6 -9.96 -1.77 -6.88
N LEU A 7 -8.95 -1.58 -7.75
CA LEU A 7 -8.93 -0.48 -8.72
C LEU A 7 -9.97 -0.69 -9.84
N PHE A 8 -10.16 -1.94 -10.29
CA PHE A 8 -11.19 -2.29 -11.26
C PHE A 8 -12.60 -2.21 -10.66
N TYR A 9 -12.77 -2.58 -9.38
CA TYR A 9 -14.02 -2.36 -8.66
C TYR A 9 -14.35 -0.86 -8.58
N LEU A 10 -13.37 -0.04 -8.19
CA LEU A 10 -13.54 1.42 -8.17
C LEU A 10 -13.88 1.97 -9.55
N LYS A 11 -13.25 1.44 -10.62
CA LYS A 11 -13.59 1.83 -11.99
C LYS A 11 -15.01 1.42 -12.38
N GLY A 12 -15.52 0.31 -11.85
CA GLY A 12 -16.89 -0.16 -12.10
C GLY A 12 -17.98 0.77 -11.53
N VAL A 13 -17.68 1.48 -10.44
CA VAL A 13 -18.61 2.45 -9.83
C VAL A 13 -18.30 3.91 -10.19
N ALA A 14 -17.10 4.19 -10.72
CA ALA A 14 -16.69 5.54 -11.10
C ALA A 14 -17.42 6.02 -12.36
N PRO A 15 -17.75 7.32 -12.46
CA PRO A 15 -18.35 7.91 -13.65
C PRO A 15 -17.57 7.59 -14.94
N ALA A 16 -18.28 7.50 -16.07
CA ALA A 16 -17.71 7.08 -17.35
C ALA A 16 -16.51 7.93 -17.83
N HIS A 17 -16.50 9.23 -17.47
CA HIS A 17 -15.42 10.16 -17.83
C HIS A 17 -14.12 9.94 -17.05
N ILE A 18 -14.17 9.22 -15.91
CA ILE A 18 -12.97 8.92 -15.12
C ILE A 18 -12.21 7.76 -15.76
N ARG A 19 -10.99 8.00 -16.19
CA ARG A 19 -10.15 6.96 -16.79
C ARG A 19 -9.47 6.13 -15.72
N ILE A 20 -9.16 4.87 -16.04
CA ILE A 20 -8.41 3.99 -15.13
C ILE A 20 -7.06 4.62 -14.73
N GLY A 21 -6.39 5.34 -15.65
CA GLY A 21 -5.14 6.05 -15.35
C GLY A 21 -5.26 7.14 -14.28
N GLU A 22 -6.45 7.73 -14.10
CA GLU A 22 -6.71 8.74 -13.05
C GLU A 22 -6.88 8.06 -11.69
N ILE A 23 -7.54 6.90 -11.66
CA ILE A 23 -7.64 6.03 -10.49
C ILE A 23 -6.23 5.56 -10.05
N TYR A 24 -5.39 5.13 -11.01
CA TYR A 24 -4.02 4.72 -10.72
C TYR A 24 -3.20 5.87 -10.14
N ARG A 25 -3.29 7.07 -10.72
CA ARG A 25 -2.57 8.25 -10.22
C ARG A 25 -2.97 8.61 -8.79
N GLY A 26 -4.23 8.40 -8.43
CA GLY A 26 -4.72 8.62 -7.07
C GLY A 26 -4.08 7.68 -6.04
N ILE A 27 -3.81 6.42 -6.38
CA ILE A 27 -3.24 5.45 -5.42
C ILE A 27 -1.70 5.46 -5.38
N VAL A 28 -1.02 5.88 -6.45
CA VAL A 28 0.44 5.96 -6.52
C VAL A 28 1.10 6.60 -5.28
N PRO A 29 0.67 7.77 -4.75
CA PRO A 29 1.31 8.35 -3.57
C PRO A 29 1.21 7.46 -2.32
N PHE A 30 0.10 6.73 -2.16
CA PHE A 30 -0.07 5.79 -1.05
C PHE A 30 0.83 4.57 -1.20
N VAL A 31 0.97 4.04 -2.42
CA VAL A 31 1.89 2.93 -2.69
C VAL A 31 3.33 3.34 -2.42
N ILE A 32 3.73 4.55 -2.80
CA ILE A 32 5.06 5.09 -2.49
C ILE A 32 5.26 5.15 -0.98
N LEU A 33 4.30 5.68 -0.23
CA LEU A 33 4.38 5.73 1.23
C LEU A 33 4.51 4.33 1.85
N GLN A 34 3.77 3.35 1.33
CA GLN A 34 3.87 1.95 1.78
C GLN A 34 5.25 1.35 1.49
N LEU A 35 5.82 1.62 0.30
CA LEU A 35 7.16 1.16 -0.05
C LEU A 35 8.23 1.81 0.82
N VAL A 36 8.08 3.09 1.18
CA VAL A 36 8.96 3.77 2.13
C VAL A 36 8.86 3.10 3.50
N GLY A 37 7.65 2.87 4.01
CA GLY A 37 7.43 2.18 5.28
C GLY A 37 8.02 0.77 5.29
N LEU A 38 7.83 0.01 4.20
CA LEU A 38 8.42 -1.32 4.03
C LEU A 38 9.94 -1.25 4.01
N GLY A 39 10.52 -0.29 3.28
CA GLY A 39 11.96 -0.06 3.25
C GLY A 39 12.53 0.26 4.63
N LEU A 40 11.82 1.07 5.42
CA LEU A 40 12.21 1.38 6.80
C LEU A 40 12.21 0.16 7.69
N VAL A 41 11.16 -0.68 7.64
CA VAL A 41 11.10 -1.91 8.45
C VAL A 41 12.16 -2.92 8.03
N ILE A 42 12.48 -3.02 6.74
CA ILE A 42 13.56 -3.90 6.25
C ILE A 42 14.93 -3.37 6.70
N GLY A 43 15.17 -2.05 6.62
CA GLY A 43 16.44 -1.44 6.99
C GLY A 43 16.66 -1.28 8.49
N PHE A 44 15.59 -1.16 9.26
CA PHE A 44 15.57 -0.96 10.71
C PHE A 44 14.55 -1.92 11.33
N PRO A 45 14.87 -3.22 11.41
CA PRO A 45 13.94 -4.25 11.86
C PRO A 45 13.44 -4.03 13.29
N GLU A 46 14.18 -3.30 14.12
CA GLU A 46 13.79 -2.93 15.48
C GLU A 46 12.47 -2.15 15.52
N ILE A 47 12.13 -1.40 14.47
CA ILE A 47 10.85 -0.69 14.33
C ILE A 47 9.67 -1.65 14.47
N ALA A 48 9.79 -2.86 13.93
CA ALA A 48 8.74 -3.88 13.98
C ALA A 48 8.97 -4.95 15.06
N LEU A 49 10.22 -5.26 15.39
CA LEU A 49 10.57 -6.39 16.25
C LEU A 49 10.70 -6.06 17.73
N TRP A 50 10.63 -4.80 18.14
CA TRP A 50 10.80 -4.42 19.55
C TRP A 50 9.83 -5.16 20.49
N LEU A 51 8.53 -5.23 20.12
CA LEU A 51 7.51 -5.87 20.94
C LEU A 51 7.65 -7.41 20.94
N PRO A 52 7.77 -8.09 19.79
CA PRO A 52 8.09 -9.52 19.77
C PRO A 52 9.31 -9.89 20.60
N ALA A 53 10.38 -9.08 20.55
CA ALA A 53 11.59 -9.33 21.33
C ALA A 53 11.33 -9.27 22.85
N GLN A 54 10.42 -8.41 23.32
CA GLN A 54 10.04 -8.33 24.74
C GLN A 54 9.11 -9.48 25.18
N MET A 55 8.29 -10.04 24.28
CA MET A 55 7.38 -11.14 24.60
C MET A 55 8.05 -12.52 24.59
N LEU A 56 9.18 -12.65 23.89
CA LEU A 56 9.91 -13.91 23.71
C LEU A 56 11.11 -14.06 24.68
N GLN A 57 11.36 -13.06 25.51
CA GLN A 57 12.33 -13.08 26.62
C GLN A 57 11.68 -13.61 27.90
#